data_AF-A0A846STN3-F1
#
_entry.id   AF-A0A846STN3-F1
#
_cell.length_a   1.000
_cell.length_b   1.000
_cell.length_c   1.000
_cell.angle_alpha   90.00
_cell.angle_beta   90.00
_cell.angle_gamma   90.00
#
_symmetry.space_group_name_H-M   'P 1'
#
loop_
_entity.id
_entity.type
_entity.pdbx_description
1 polymer ?
#
loop_
_entity_poly.entity_id
_entity_poly.type
_entity_poly.pdbx_seq_one_letter_code
_entity_poly.pdbx_strand_id
1 'polypeptide(L)'
;MTRDDIGTDSKIIINGPGHDSRSHKNTQAPQRRMAFFTRERTDTFLYCAALLIWLAFLIHIIGRGDEWIYDSLLTLALIASFYACRNTLHLKGPVLALALFTALLHNAGGLGLYGTTFILPFDHYMHFMAGLTVSIAISNTLSRRSSNLTPAFQTLLVIFATLGLGAAEEIVEFIFYSQGFVGEGLFFLGTGDYDPNLTNSEWANLSKDLLMDLLGGIAGALGYALARRRR
;
A
#
# COMPACT_ATOMS: atom_id res chain seq x y z
N MET A 1 -19.07 -23.38 54.64
CA MET A 1 -17.89 -22.82 53.95
C MET A 1 -18.37 -21.58 53.18
N THR A 2 -18.51 -20.37 53.73
CA THR A 2 -18.04 -19.74 54.98
C THR A 2 -16.52 -19.63 55.15
N ARG A 3 -16.05 -18.37 55.27
CA ARG A 3 -14.72 -17.92 55.75
C ARG A 3 -13.53 -18.20 54.83
N ASP A 4 -12.41 -17.48 54.85
CA ASP A 4 -12.00 -16.08 55.15
C ASP A 4 -10.62 -15.93 54.40
N ASP A 5 -9.84 -14.84 54.27
CA ASP A 5 -9.68 -13.50 54.86
C ASP A 5 -9.15 -12.53 53.75
N ILE A 6 -9.36 -11.20 53.80
CA ILE A 6 -8.42 -10.14 54.28
C ILE A 6 -6.94 -10.27 53.82
N GLY A 7 -6.41 -9.19 53.19
CA GLY A 7 -5.03 -9.15 52.68
C GLY A 7 -4.55 -7.79 52.14
N THR A 8 -4.82 -6.68 52.82
CA THR A 8 -4.46 -5.31 52.38
C THR A 8 -3.03 -4.92 52.80
N ASP A 9 -2.02 -5.27 51.99
CA ASP A 9 -0.61 -5.01 52.29
C ASP A 9 -0.17 -3.58 51.93
N SER A 10 -0.47 -2.62 52.82
CA SER A 10 -0.26 -1.17 52.63
C SER A 10 1.21 -0.74 52.81
N LYS A 11 2.07 -1.08 51.84
CA LYS A 11 3.48 -0.67 51.84
C LYS A 11 3.67 0.84 51.67
N ILE A 12 3.83 1.52 52.80
CA ILE A 12 4.31 2.90 52.91
C ILE A 12 5.75 2.96 52.34
N ILE A 13 5.93 3.62 51.20
CA ILE A 13 7.26 3.90 50.65
C ILE A 13 7.72 5.26 51.18
N ILE A 14 8.88 5.26 51.84
CA ILE A 14 9.46 6.44 52.48
C ILE A 14 10.16 7.30 51.43
N ASN A 15 9.80 8.58 51.36
CA ASN A 15 10.45 9.57 50.49
C ASN A 15 11.85 9.92 51.03
N GLY A 16 12.89 9.28 50.50
CA GLY A 16 14.28 9.64 50.76
C GLY A 16 14.71 10.91 50.01
N PRO A 17 15.25 11.95 50.67
CA PRO A 17 15.71 13.16 50.01
C PRO A 17 17.13 12.99 49.42
N GLY A 18 17.36 13.64 48.27
CA GLY A 18 18.71 13.90 47.75
C GLY A 18 19.32 12.79 46.90
N HIS A 19 19.06 12.83 45.59
CA HIS A 19 20.04 12.34 44.61
C HIS A 19 20.37 13.46 43.63
N ASP A 20 21.68 13.67 43.42
CA ASP A 20 22.27 14.82 42.71
C ASP A 20 21.70 15.01 41.30
N SER A 21 21.00 16.13 41.07
CA SER A 21 20.22 16.41 39.86
C SER A 21 21.09 16.91 38.70
N ARG A 22 22.09 16.11 38.34
CA ARG A 22 23.04 16.41 37.26
C ARG A 22 22.32 16.63 35.94
N SER A 23 22.28 17.90 35.54
CA SER A 23 21.72 18.37 34.28
C SER A 23 22.51 17.82 33.09
N HIS A 24 22.17 16.60 32.66
CA HIS A 24 22.56 16.04 31.37
C HIS A 24 21.88 16.86 30.26
N LYS A 25 22.48 18.01 29.93
CA LYS A 25 22.03 18.90 28.85
C LYS A 25 21.85 18.09 27.56
N ASN A 26 20.70 18.28 26.92
CA ASN A 26 20.13 17.34 25.96
C ASN A 26 20.85 17.34 24.60
N THR A 27 22.01 16.69 24.53
CA THR A 27 22.87 16.58 23.34
C THR A 27 22.26 15.74 22.20
N GLN A 28 21.12 15.06 22.40
CA GLN A 28 20.43 14.32 21.33
C GLN A 28 19.60 15.21 20.38
N ALA A 29 19.33 16.46 20.75
CA ALA A 29 18.49 17.36 19.95
C ALA A 29 18.98 17.62 18.50
N PRO A 30 20.29 17.81 18.22
CA PRO A 30 20.76 18.09 16.86
C PRO A 30 20.60 16.89 15.91
N GLN A 31 20.89 15.68 16.39
CA GLN A 31 20.88 14.47 15.55
C GLN A 31 19.47 14.16 15.02
N ARG A 32 18.42 14.34 15.84
CA ARG A 32 17.04 14.12 15.42
C ARG A 32 16.58 15.09 14.32
N ARG A 33 17.07 16.35 14.33
CA ARG A 33 16.75 17.34 13.29
C ARG A 33 17.34 16.96 11.92
N MET A 34 18.60 16.53 11.88
CA MET A 34 19.25 16.14 10.63
C MET A 34 18.58 14.91 9.99
N ALA A 35 18.24 13.89 10.78
CA ALA A 35 17.58 12.67 10.29
C ALA A 35 16.15 12.89 9.77
N PHE A 36 15.45 13.92 10.26
CA PHE A 36 14.15 14.33 9.70
C PHE A 36 14.32 14.97 8.32
N PHE A 37 15.24 15.93 8.20
CA PHE A 37 15.47 16.72 6.99
C PHE A 37 16.00 15.90 5.81
N THR A 38 16.84 14.89 6.07
CA THR A 38 17.29 13.98 5.01
C THR A 38 16.16 13.10 4.47
N ARG A 39 15.29 12.55 5.34
CA ARG A 39 14.11 11.79 4.90
C ARG A 39 13.18 12.65 4.07
N GLU A 40 12.87 13.87 4.52
CA GLU A 40 11.95 14.76 3.82
C GLU A 40 12.42 15.07 2.39
N ARG A 41 13.72 15.31 2.20
CA ARG A 41 14.34 15.48 0.88
C ARG A 41 14.20 14.23 0.00
N THR A 42 14.46 13.03 0.52
CA THR A 42 14.32 11.77 -0.24
C THR A 42 12.85 11.51 -0.61
N ASP A 43 11.93 11.62 0.34
CA ASP A 43 10.50 11.39 0.10
C ASP A 43 9.94 12.41 -0.93
N THR A 44 10.44 13.66 -0.92
CA THR A 44 10.11 14.70 -1.91
C THR A 44 10.68 14.40 -3.30
N PHE A 45 11.96 14.00 -3.38
CA PHE A 45 12.62 13.66 -4.64
C PHE A 45 11.90 12.51 -5.36
N LEU A 46 11.52 11.46 -4.63
CA LEU A 46 10.75 10.33 -5.17
C LEU A 46 9.40 10.78 -5.75
N TYR A 47 8.69 11.66 -5.05
CA TYR A 47 7.42 12.22 -5.53
C TYR A 47 7.59 13.08 -6.79
N CYS A 48 8.57 14.00 -6.81
CA CYS A 48 8.84 14.81 -8.00
C CYS A 48 9.29 13.97 -9.21
N ALA A 49 10.12 12.94 -9.00
CA ALA A 49 10.50 12.00 -10.05
C ALA A 49 9.28 11.23 -10.59
N ALA A 50 8.39 10.78 -9.71
CA ALA A 50 7.16 10.10 -10.12
C ALA A 50 6.22 11.01 -10.93
N LEU A 51 6.03 12.27 -10.51
CA LEU A 51 5.25 13.25 -11.28
C LEU A 51 5.82 13.51 -12.68
N LEU A 52 7.14 13.52 -12.84
CA LEU A 52 7.78 13.73 -14.15
C LEU A 52 7.59 12.53 -15.09
N ILE A 53 7.65 11.30 -14.57
CA ILE A 53 7.38 10.08 -15.35
C ILE A 53 5.89 10.02 -15.71
N TRP A 54 5.01 10.26 -14.74
CA TRP A 54 3.56 10.35 -14.96
C TRP A 54 3.19 11.38 -16.03
N LEU A 55 3.79 12.58 -15.99
CA LEU A 55 3.55 13.62 -16.98
C LEU A 55 3.99 13.20 -18.40
N ALA A 56 5.10 12.48 -18.52
CA ALA A 56 5.54 11.92 -19.80
C ALA A 56 4.55 10.89 -20.36
N PHE A 57 3.95 10.05 -19.50
CA PHE A 57 2.91 9.10 -19.91
C PHE A 57 1.61 9.82 -20.29
N LEU A 58 1.19 10.83 -19.53
CA LEU A 58 0.01 11.64 -19.86
C LEU A 58 0.17 12.35 -21.22
N ILE A 59 1.36 12.89 -21.53
CA ILE A 59 1.65 13.50 -22.83
C ILE A 59 1.53 12.47 -23.97
N HIS A 60 1.96 11.22 -23.74
CA HIS A 60 1.80 10.13 -24.73
C HIS A 60 0.32 9.75 -24.93
N ILE A 61 -0.43 9.59 -23.85
CA ILE A 61 -1.87 9.25 -23.85
C ILE A 61 -2.69 10.32 -24.58
N ILE A 62 -2.48 11.60 -24.24
CA ILE A 62 -3.11 12.74 -24.93
C ILE A 62 -2.69 12.79 -26.40
N GLY A 63 -1.42 12.50 -26.71
CA GLY A 63 -0.90 12.45 -28.08
C GLY A 63 -1.51 11.34 -28.95
N ARG A 64 -2.09 10.30 -28.34
CA ARG A 64 -2.86 9.24 -29.01
C ARG A 64 -4.36 9.53 -29.08
N GLY A 65 -4.88 10.42 -28.23
CA GLY A 65 -6.33 10.61 -28.05
C GLY A 65 -6.99 9.43 -27.33
N ASP A 66 -6.25 8.75 -26.45
CA ASP A 66 -6.66 7.49 -25.81
C ASP A 66 -7.50 7.72 -24.53
N GLU A 67 -8.40 6.79 -24.21
CA GLU A 67 -9.34 6.95 -23.07
C GLU A 67 -8.66 6.76 -21.70
N TRP A 68 -7.45 6.18 -21.68
CA TRP A 68 -6.52 6.07 -20.54
C TRP A 68 -6.23 7.39 -19.79
N ILE A 69 -6.70 8.55 -20.28
CA ILE A 69 -6.62 9.83 -19.57
C ILE A 69 -7.28 9.78 -18.18
N TYR A 70 -8.37 9.01 -18.01
CA TYR A 70 -9.07 8.91 -16.72
C TYR A 70 -8.26 8.14 -15.68
N ASP A 71 -7.74 6.97 -16.03
CA ASP A 71 -6.84 6.15 -15.21
C ASP A 71 -5.49 6.84 -14.96
N SER A 72 -5.05 7.70 -15.88
CA SER A 72 -3.91 8.60 -15.66
C SER A 72 -4.21 9.67 -14.61
N LEU A 73 -5.42 10.25 -14.59
CA LEU A 73 -5.85 11.20 -13.54
C LEU A 73 -6.07 10.51 -12.19
N LEU A 74 -6.59 9.29 -12.18
CA LEU A 74 -6.66 8.42 -11.00
C LEU A 74 -5.25 8.14 -10.45
N THR A 75 -4.30 7.81 -11.33
CA THR A 75 -2.90 7.60 -10.95
C THR A 75 -2.29 8.85 -10.31
N LEU A 76 -2.55 10.04 -10.85
CA LEU A 76 -2.13 11.30 -10.22
C LEU A 76 -2.70 11.45 -8.80
N ALA A 77 -3.99 11.15 -8.62
CA ALA A 77 -4.65 11.20 -7.32
C ALA A 77 -4.05 10.17 -6.33
N LEU A 78 -3.68 8.97 -6.78
CA LEU A 78 -2.98 7.96 -5.98
C LEU A 78 -1.56 8.40 -5.61
N ILE A 79 -0.77 8.91 -6.57
CA ILE A 79 0.58 9.46 -6.35
C ILE A 79 0.55 10.60 -5.32
N ALA A 80 -0.39 11.54 -5.47
CA ALA A 80 -0.61 12.63 -4.52
C ALA A 80 -1.04 12.12 -3.14
N SER A 81 -1.95 11.14 -3.10
CA SER A 81 -2.47 10.55 -1.85
C SER A 81 -1.39 9.78 -1.08
N PHE A 82 -0.58 8.95 -1.75
CA PHE A 82 0.55 8.27 -1.11
C PHE A 82 1.56 9.26 -0.54
N TYR A 83 1.87 10.35 -1.26
CA TYR A 83 2.77 11.38 -0.77
C TYR A 83 2.18 12.17 0.41
N ALA A 84 0.92 12.60 0.34
CA ALA A 84 0.25 13.30 1.44
C ALA A 84 0.15 12.43 2.70
N CYS A 85 -0.33 11.19 2.55
CA CYS A 85 -0.54 10.26 3.65
C CYS A 85 0.74 9.53 4.12
N ARG A 86 1.91 9.79 3.51
CA ARG A 86 3.19 9.10 3.82
C ARG A 86 3.57 9.09 5.30
N ASN A 87 3.17 10.12 6.06
CA ASN A 87 3.42 10.17 7.51
C ASN A 87 2.38 9.36 8.29
N THR A 88 1.10 9.48 7.95
CA THR A 88 -0.04 8.76 8.60
C THR A 88 0.03 7.24 8.41
N LEU A 89 0.42 6.80 7.20
CA LEU A 89 0.72 5.42 6.80
C LEU A 89 2.18 5.02 7.09
N HIS A 90 2.97 5.96 7.61
CA HIS A 90 4.37 5.80 7.98
C HIS A 90 5.30 5.24 6.88
N LEU A 91 4.97 5.47 5.60
CA LEU A 91 5.74 5.02 4.44
C LEU A 91 7.16 5.60 4.54
N LYS A 92 8.15 4.72 4.65
CA LYS A 92 9.57 5.08 4.52
C LYS A 92 9.93 5.09 3.03
N GLY A 93 10.95 5.86 2.64
CA GLY A 93 11.47 5.94 1.26
C GLY A 93 11.31 4.67 0.40
N PRO A 94 11.77 3.47 0.81
CA PRO A 94 11.60 2.24 0.01
C PRO A 94 10.14 1.79 -0.21
N VAL A 95 9.25 2.00 0.77
CA VAL A 95 7.82 1.66 0.66
C VAL A 95 7.07 2.74 -0.13
N LEU A 96 7.46 4.02 0.02
CA LEU A 96 6.94 5.10 -0.80
C LEU A 96 7.37 4.94 -2.26
N ALA A 97 8.63 4.55 -2.51
CA ALA A 97 9.14 4.25 -3.85
C ALA A 97 8.40 3.07 -4.48
N LEU A 98 8.11 2.00 -3.73
CA LEU A 98 7.28 0.88 -4.21
C LEU A 98 5.87 1.36 -4.57
N ALA A 99 5.21 2.13 -3.70
CA ALA A 99 3.85 2.62 -3.96
C ALA A 99 3.76 3.57 -5.17
N LEU A 100 4.74 4.45 -5.33
CA LEU A 100 4.86 5.31 -6.51
C LEU A 100 5.20 4.50 -7.77
N PHE A 101 6.06 3.48 -7.67
CA PHE A 101 6.39 2.59 -8.79
C PHE A 101 5.17 1.80 -9.27
N THR A 102 4.40 1.18 -8.36
CA THR A 102 3.18 0.44 -8.71
C THR A 102 2.13 1.34 -9.36
N ALA A 103 1.93 2.56 -8.84
CA ALA A 103 1.02 3.54 -9.47
C ALA A 103 1.50 3.94 -10.89
N LEU A 104 2.81 4.12 -11.09
CA LEU A 104 3.36 4.36 -12.43
C LEU A 104 3.25 3.15 -13.36
N LEU A 105 3.36 1.93 -12.82
CA LEU A 105 3.25 0.70 -13.59
C LEU A 105 1.83 0.48 -14.13
N HIS A 106 0.80 0.80 -13.32
CA HIS A 106 -0.59 0.85 -13.76
C HIS A 106 -0.78 1.85 -14.92
N ASN A 107 -0.31 3.09 -14.76
CA ASN A 107 -0.38 4.14 -15.80
C ASN A 107 0.50 3.87 -17.04
N ALA A 108 1.44 2.92 -16.97
CA ALA A 108 2.13 2.41 -18.14
C ALA A 108 1.22 1.54 -19.02
N GLY A 109 0.03 1.16 -18.53
CA GLY A 109 -1.06 0.57 -19.31
C GLY A 109 -1.47 1.42 -20.51
N GLY A 110 -1.53 2.75 -20.36
CA GLY A 110 -1.77 3.72 -21.44
C GLY A 110 -0.63 3.84 -22.46
N LEU A 111 0.45 3.07 -22.31
CA LEU A 111 1.47 2.84 -23.36
C LEU A 111 1.16 1.58 -24.18
N GLY A 112 0.05 0.89 -23.90
CA GLY A 112 -0.36 -0.37 -24.50
C GLY A 112 0.09 -1.62 -23.74
N LEU A 113 0.43 -1.54 -22.44
CA LEU A 113 0.94 -2.70 -21.70
C LEU A 113 -0.11 -3.73 -21.31
N TYR A 114 -1.36 -3.35 -21.02
CA TYR A 114 -2.37 -4.31 -20.51
C TYR A 114 -2.64 -5.47 -21.50
N GLY A 115 -2.90 -5.15 -22.77
CA GLY A 115 -2.96 -6.11 -23.88
C GLY A 115 -1.60 -6.72 -24.29
N THR A 116 -0.68 -6.93 -23.34
CA THR A 116 0.54 -7.73 -23.55
C THR A 116 0.59 -8.91 -22.59
N THR A 117 0.94 -10.08 -23.14
CA THR A 117 1.24 -11.29 -22.37
C THR A 117 2.75 -11.57 -22.43
N PHE A 118 3.36 -11.73 -21.26
CA PHE A 118 4.76 -12.14 -21.10
C PHE A 118 4.83 -13.63 -20.74
N ILE A 119 4.80 -13.95 -19.44
CA ILE A 119 4.51 -15.31 -18.93
C ILE A 119 3.05 -15.40 -18.48
N LEU A 120 2.49 -14.26 -18.08
CA LEU A 120 1.08 -13.99 -17.82
C LEU A 120 0.68 -12.71 -18.61
N PRO A 121 -0.62 -12.42 -18.78
CA PRO A 121 -1.12 -11.07 -19.03
C PRO A 121 -0.48 -10.03 -18.11
N PHE A 122 -0.27 -8.81 -18.60
CA PHE A 122 0.33 -7.71 -17.83
C PHE A 122 -0.49 -7.38 -16.57
N ASP A 123 -1.81 -7.41 -16.71
CA ASP A 123 -2.77 -7.14 -15.64
C ASP A 123 -2.57 -8.04 -14.39
N HIS A 124 -2.40 -9.36 -14.58
CA HIS A 124 -2.09 -10.27 -13.47
C HIS A 124 -0.84 -9.85 -12.67
N TYR A 125 0.15 -9.21 -13.30
CA TYR A 125 1.30 -8.65 -12.58
C TYR A 125 0.94 -7.35 -11.84
N MET A 126 -0.02 -6.57 -12.35
CA MET A 126 -0.54 -5.38 -11.69
C MET A 126 -1.28 -5.73 -10.39
N HIS A 127 -2.22 -6.68 -10.39
CA HIS A 127 -2.84 -7.19 -9.16
C HIS A 127 -1.80 -7.69 -8.14
N PHE A 128 -0.82 -8.49 -8.57
CA PHE A 128 0.25 -8.94 -7.68
C PHE A 128 1.07 -7.77 -7.10
N MET A 129 1.40 -6.76 -7.91
CA MET A 129 2.16 -5.58 -7.47
C MET A 129 1.32 -4.65 -6.57
N ALA A 130 0.02 -4.53 -6.82
CA ALA A 130 -0.94 -3.82 -5.99
C ALA A 130 -1.05 -4.50 -4.61
N GLY A 131 -1.39 -5.79 -4.57
CA GLY A 131 -1.46 -6.58 -3.35
C GLY A 131 -0.14 -6.59 -2.55
N LEU A 132 1.01 -6.69 -3.22
CA LEU A 132 2.34 -6.56 -2.61
C LEU A 132 2.55 -5.18 -1.95
N THR A 133 2.14 -4.12 -2.63
CA THR A 133 2.28 -2.73 -2.16
C THR A 133 1.37 -2.44 -0.97
N VAL A 134 0.09 -2.77 -1.12
CA VAL A 134 -0.98 -2.57 -0.14
C VAL A 134 -0.68 -3.33 1.15
N SER A 135 -0.33 -4.62 1.05
CA SER A 135 -0.02 -5.44 2.22
C SER A 135 1.20 -4.93 3.02
N ILE A 136 2.24 -4.43 2.36
CA ILE A 136 3.39 -3.80 3.03
C ILE A 136 2.99 -2.49 3.72
N ALA A 137 2.16 -1.65 3.08
CA ALA A 137 1.68 -0.39 3.64
C ALA A 137 0.77 -0.60 4.87
N ILE A 138 -0.16 -1.56 4.80
CA ILE A 138 -1.03 -1.96 5.92
C ILE A 138 -0.17 -2.58 7.04
N SER A 139 0.76 -3.50 6.72
CA SER A 139 1.66 -4.11 7.70
C SER A 139 2.49 -3.09 8.48
N ASN A 140 3.00 -2.07 7.80
CA ASN A 140 3.78 -0.97 8.39
C ASN A 140 2.92 0.00 9.22
N THR A 141 1.62 0.09 8.92
CA THR A 141 0.67 0.92 9.67
C THR A 141 0.20 0.21 10.94
N LEU A 142 -0.26 -1.05 10.82
CA LEU A 142 -0.73 -1.86 11.94
C LEU A 142 0.36 -2.14 12.98
N SER A 143 1.59 -2.46 12.55
CA SER A 143 2.70 -2.77 13.46
C SER A 143 3.11 -1.63 14.40
N ARG A 144 2.66 -0.40 14.12
CA ARG A 144 2.89 0.82 14.91
C ARG A 144 1.69 1.25 15.74
N ARG A 145 0.47 0.89 15.33
CA ARG A 145 -0.78 1.27 16.01
C ARG A 145 -1.31 0.19 16.94
N SER A 146 -0.92 -1.07 16.74
CA SER A 146 -1.55 -2.22 17.39
C SER A 146 -0.49 -3.15 18.00
N SER A 147 0.05 -2.77 19.16
CA SER A 147 1.06 -3.53 19.91
C SER A 147 0.59 -4.92 20.38
N ASN A 148 -0.71 -5.10 20.52
CA ASN A 148 -1.30 -6.25 21.21
C ASN A 148 -1.65 -7.43 20.28
N LEU A 149 -1.42 -7.29 18.96
CA LEU A 149 -1.71 -8.33 17.98
C LEU A 149 -0.51 -9.28 17.85
N THR A 150 -0.76 -10.59 17.83
CA THR A 150 0.31 -11.55 17.53
C THR A 150 0.79 -11.37 16.08
N PRO A 151 2.08 -11.63 15.75
CA PRO A 151 2.56 -11.47 14.38
C PRO A 151 1.80 -12.30 13.34
N ALA A 152 1.31 -13.49 13.74
CA ALA A 152 0.48 -14.33 12.88
C ALA A 152 -0.90 -13.70 12.61
N PHE A 153 -1.60 -13.21 13.63
CA PHE A 153 -2.89 -12.55 13.47
C PHE A 153 -2.77 -11.22 12.72
N GLN A 154 -1.68 -10.46 12.95
CA GLN A 154 -1.39 -9.25 12.16
C GLN A 154 -1.19 -9.60 10.67
N THR A 155 -0.50 -10.70 10.36
CA THR A 155 -0.28 -11.17 8.97
C THR A 155 -1.61 -11.58 8.32
N LEU A 156 -2.46 -12.31 9.04
CA LEU A 156 -3.78 -12.74 8.56
C LEU A 156 -4.71 -11.55 8.27
N LEU A 157 -4.77 -10.56 9.17
CA LEU A 157 -5.52 -9.33 8.96
C LEU A 157 -5.03 -8.54 7.75
N VAL A 158 -3.72 -8.49 7.50
CA VAL A 158 -3.16 -7.82 6.32
C VAL A 158 -3.60 -8.52 5.04
N ILE A 159 -3.56 -9.85 4.98
CA ILE A 159 -3.96 -10.62 3.80
C ILE A 159 -5.45 -10.40 3.51
N PHE A 160 -6.33 -10.52 4.51
CA PHE A 160 -7.76 -10.25 4.32
C PHE A 160 -8.07 -8.80 3.95
N ALA A 161 -7.36 -7.82 4.52
CA ALA A 161 -7.51 -6.41 4.15
C ALA A 161 -6.95 -6.07 2.76
N THR A 162 -6.04 -6.89 2.22
CA THR A 162 -5.53 -6.75 0.85
C THR A 162 -6.52 -7.36 -0.14
N LEU A 163 -6.95 -8.60 0.09
CA LEU A 163 -8.02 -9.25 -0.68
C LEU A 163 -9.32 -8.43 -0.72
N GLY A 164 -9.72 -7.85 0.41
CA GLY A 164 -10.91 -7.00 0.49
C GLY A 164 -10.77 -5.61 -0.14
N LEU A 165 -9.57 -5.25 -0.64
CA LEU A 165 -9.36 -4.05 -1.46
C LEU A 165 -9.36 -4.40 -2.96
N GLY A 166 -8.68 -5.46 -3.39
CA GLY A 166 -8.80 -5.97 -4.77
C GLY A 166 -10.25 -6.33 -5.11
N ALA A 167 -10.91 -7.12 -4.25
CA ALA A 167 -12.34 -7.43 -4.40
C ALA A 167 -13.29 -6.21 -4.31
N ALA A 168 -12.81 -5.02 -3.96
CA ALA A 168 -13.59 -3.78 -4.01
C ALA A 168 -13.32 -2.97 -5.29
N GLU A 169 -12.10 -3.05 -5.85
CA GLU A 169 -11.72 -2.56 -7.18
C GLU A 169 -12.46 -3.35 -8.28
N GLU A 170 -12.39 -4.67 -8.25
CA GLU A 170 -13.15 -5.61 -9.09
C GLU A 170 -14.66 -5.32 -9.15
N ILE A 171 -15.23 -4.89 -8.01
CA ILE A 171 -16.65 -4.50 -7.93
C ILE A 171 -16.89 -3.13 -8.58
N VAL A 172 -15.95 -2.18 -8.48
CA VAL A 172 -16.03 -0.91 -9.21
C VAL A 172 -15.95 -1.18 -10.71
N GLU A 173 -14.96 -1.95 -11.15
CA GLU A 173 -14.79 -2.37 -12.55
C GLU A 173 -16.06 -3.05 -13.09
N PHE A 174 -16.58 -4.09 -12.42
CA PHE A 174 -17.85 -4.73 -12.81
C PHE A 174 -19.03 -3.75 -12.88
N ILE A 175 -19.08 -2.74 -12.00
CA ILE A 175 -20.10 -1.68 -12.04
C ILE A 175 -19.95 -0.80 -13.30
N PHE A 176 -18.73 -0.48 -13.75
CA PHE A 176 -18.52 0.24 -15.00
C PHE A 176 -18.83 -0.63 -16.23
N TYR A 177 -18.36 -1.88 -16.27
CA TYR A 177 -18.70 -2.83 -17.33
C TYR A 177 -20.22 -3.01 -17.49
N SER A 178 -20.95 -3.16 -16.37
CA SER A 178 -22.42 -3.30 -16.40
C SER A 178 -23.18 -2.06 -16.91
N GLN A 179 -22.52 -0.90 -17.01
CA GLN A 179 -23.08 0.32 -17.61
C GLN A 179 -22.78 0.45 -19.12
N GLY A 180 -22.09 -0.53 -19.73
CA GLY A 180 -21.74 -0.54 -21.14
C GLY A 180 -20.41 0.14 -21.46
N PHE A 181 -19.57 0.40 -20.46
CA PHE A 181 -18.16 0.70 -20.66
C PHE A 181 -17.39 -0.60 -20.93
N VAL A 182 -16.33 -0.51 -21.74
CA VAL A 182 -15.46 -1.62 -22.14
C VAL A 182 -14.06 -1.07 -22.34
N GLY A 183 -13.04 -1.78 -21.88
CA GLY A 183 -11.68 -1.26 -21.86
C GLY A 183 -10.79 -2.07 -20.93
N GLU A 184 -9.82 -1.38 -20.33
CA GLU A 184 -8.89 -1.90 -19.30
C GLU A 184 -8.81 -0.85 -18.18
N GLY A 185 -8.46 -1.26 -16.96
CA GLY A 185 -8.34 -0.36 -15.80
C GLY A 185 -9.67 -0.03 -15.10
N LEU A 186 -9.60 0.77 -14.02
CA LEU A 186 -10.63 0.86 -12.96
C LEU A 186 -12.02 1.26 -13.46
N PHE A 187 -12.08 1.94 -14.61
CA PHE A 187 -13.32 2.44 -15.21
C PHE A 187 -13.73 1.71 -16.50
N PHE A 188 -12.97 0.69 -16.93
CA PHE A 188 -13.09 0.01 -18.22
C PHE A 188 -13.26 0.98 -19.41
N LEU A 189 -12.27 1.86 -19.63
CA LEU A 189 -12.29 2.86 -20.70
C LEU A 189 -11.14 2.64 -21.68
N GLY A 190 -11.42 2.00 -22.82
CA GLY A 190 -10.42 1.67 -23.83
C GLY A 190 -10.88 0.62 -24.84
N THR A 191 -9.95 -0.17 -25.37
CA THR A 191 -10.28 -1.25 -26.33
C THR A 191 -10.60 -2.59 -25.68
N GLY A 192 -9.95 -2.91 -24.56
CA GLY A 192 -10.15 -4.14 -23.77
C GLY A 192 -9.59 -5.42 -24.39
N ASP A 193 -9.24 -6.38 -23.53
CA ASP A 193 -9.04 -7.80 -23.84
C ASP A 193 -10.40 -8.58 -23.80
N TYR A 194 -11.53 -7.87 -23.69
CA TYR A 194 -12.89 -8.41 -23.70
C TYR A 194 -13.23 -9.15 -25.00
N ASP A 195 -13.31 -10.49 -24.92
CA ASP A 195 -13.81 -11.34 -26.01
C ASP A 195 -15.30 -11.71 -25.80
N PRO A 196 -16.25 -11.11 -26.55
CA PRO A 196 -17.68 -11.43 -26.44
C PRO A 196 -18.03 -12.88 -26.82
N ASN A 197 -17.10 -13.65 -27.40
CA ASN A 197 -17.28 -15.06 -27.73
C ASN A 197 -17.01 -15.98 -26.51
N LEU A 198 -16.20 -15.54 -25.54
CA LEU A 198 -15.85 -16.32 -24.35
C LEU A 198 -16.91 -16.19 -23.26
N THR A 199 -18.10 -16.75 -23.51
CA THR A 199 -19.04 -16.97 -22.40
C THR A 199 -18.36 -17.81 -21.31
N ASN A 200 -18.22 -17.22 -20.11
CA ASN A 200 -17.41 -17.66 -18.94
C ASN A 200 -15.95 -17.15 -18.82
N SER A 201 -15.48 -16.17 -19.62
CA SER A 201 -14.19 -15.48 -19.37
C SER A 201 -14.16 -14.75 -18.04
N GLU A 202 -15.14 -13.85 -17.78
CA GLU A 202 -15.10 -12.87 -16.69
C GLU A 202 -14.88 -13.50 -15.30
N TRP A 203 -15.67 -14.53 -14.96
CA TRP A 203 -15.51 -15.26 -13.69
C TRP A 203 -14.14 -15.93 -13.55
N ALA A 204 -13.53 -16.31 -14.67
CA ALA A 204 -12.19 -16.87 -14.73
C ALA A 204 -11.10 -15.81 -14.83
N ASN A 205 -11.40 -14.53 -15.06
CA ASN A 205 -10.46 -13.42 -14.84
C ASN A 205 -10.44 -13.06 -13.35
N LEU A 206 -11.54 -12.53 -12.82
CA LEU A 206 -11.79 -12.22 -11.40
C LEU A 206 -11.22 -13.28 -10.42
N SER A 207 -11.31 -14.57 -10.74
CA SER A 207 -10.75 -15.66 -9.91
C SER A 207 -9.21 -15.76 -9.94
N LYS A 208 -8.55 -15.38 -11.03
CA LYS A 208 -7.08 -15.23 -11.16
C LYS A 208 -6.62 -13.93 -10.52
N ASP A 209 -7.38 -12.85 -10.67
CA ASP A 209 -6.94 -11.50 -10.33
C ASP A 209 -6.93 -11.35 -8.80
N LEU A 210 -8.01 -11.78 -8.14
CA LEU A 210 -8.05 -12.04 -6.70
C LEU A 210 -7.01 -13.05 -6.19
N LEU A 211 -6.59 -14.02 -7.02
CA LEU A 211 -5.50 -14.95 -6.68
C LEU A 211 -4.12 -14.26 -6.76
N MET A 212 -3.91 -13.36 -7.71
CA MET A 212 -2.68 -12.57 -7.82
C MET A 212 -2.59 -11.55 -6.68
N ASP A 213 -3.71 -10.92 -6.29
CA ASP A 213 -3.81 -10.10 -5.08
C ASP A 213 -3.54 -10.90 -3.80
N LEU A 214 -4.05 -12.12 -3.69
CA LEU A 214 -3.74 -13.02 -2.58
C LEU A 214 -2.24 -13.34 -2.52
N LEU A 215 -1.62 -13.66 -3.66
CA LEU A 215 -0.20 -13.98 -3.75
C LEU A 215 0.68 -12.76 -3.43
N GLY A 216 0.33 -11.58 -3.95
CA GLY A 216 0.99 -10.31 -3.63
C GLY A 216 0.84 -9.96 -2.15
N GLY A 217 -0.37 -10.08 -1.61
CA GLY A 217 -0.71 -9.84 -0.21
C GLY A 217 0.04 -10.75 0.77
N ILE A 218 0.16 -12.05 0.44
CA ILE A 218 0.99 -13.00 1.18
C ILE A 218 2.47 -12.60 1.10
N ALA A 219 2.99 -12.32 -0.11
CA ALA A 219 4.38 -11.98 -0.33
C ALA A 219 4.80 -10.71 0.44
N GLY A 220 3.98 -9.67 0.42
CA GLY A 220 4.25 -8.41 1.12
C GLY A 220 4.10 -8.50 2.63
N ALA A 221 3.08 -9.20 3.13
CA ALA A 221 2.91 -9.41 4.57
C ALA A 221 4.05 -10.27 5.17
N LEU A 222 4.42 -11.37 4.51
CA LEU A 222 5.56 -12.21 4.93
C LEU A 222 6.90 -11.49 4.77
N GLY A 223 7.11 -10.77 3.66
CA GLY A 223 8.30 -9.96 3.43
C GLY A 223 8.48 -8.89 4.51
N TYR A 224 7.40 -8.21 4.91
CA TYR A 224 7.41 -7.28 6.03
C TYR A 224 7.74 -7.96 7.36
N ALA A 225 7.12 -9.11 7.65
CA ALA A 225 7.37 -9.86 8.89
C ALA A 225 8.83 -10.33 8.99
N LEU A 226 9.42 -10.81 7.89
CA LEU A 226 10.83 -11.20 7.81
C LEU A 226 11.77 -9.99 7.96
N ALA A 227 11.46 -8.86 7.31
CA ALA A 227 12.22 -7.62 7.44
C ALA A 227 12.12 -7.00 8.85
N ARG A 228 11.04 -7.25 9.59
CA ARG A 228 10.87 -6.84 10.99
C ARG A 228 11.72 -7.68 11.96
N ARG A 229 11.92 -8.98 11.69
CA ARG A 229 12.76 -9.89 12.52
C ARG A 229 14.27 -9.59 12.46
N ARG A 230 14.72 -8.74 11.52
CA ARG A 230 16.13 -8.35 11.34
C ARG A 230 16.46 -6.97 11.96
N ARG A 231 15.67 -6.50 12.91
CA ARG A 231 15.81 -5.20 13.60
C ARG A 231 15.59 -5.35 15.10
#